data_AF-A0A1X9Z2K0-F1
#
_entry.id   AF-A0A1X9Z2K0-F1
#
_cell.length_a   1.000
_cell.length_b   1.000
_cell.length_c   1.000
_cell.angle_alpha   90.00
_cell.angle_beta   90.00
_cell.angle_gamma   90.00
#
_symmetry.space_group_name_H-M   'P 1'
#
loop_
_entity.id
_entity.type
_entity.pdbx_description
1 polymer ?
#
loop_
_entity_poly.entity_id
_entity_poly.type
_entity_poly.pdbx_seq_one_letter_code
_entity_poly.pdbx_strand_id
1 'polypeptide(L)'
;MLKTINVLVDLPDFGIVELPLVYVMEGDKTGVCLVNCKVMLSAENQPEWLLTTAFNIVYTHAEADNANIVSVSTGNGTTNRYHEIMLSIVSSYIKLKEDRIDSNQSLTTTSSVVE
;
A
#
# COMPACT_ATOMS: atom_id res chain seq x y z
N MET A 1 8.52 10.82 -2.60
CA MET A 1 7.48 11.86 -2.39
C MET A 1 6.47 11.31 -1.38
N LEU A 2 6.08 12.10 -0.39
CA LEU A 2 5.04 11.71 0.58
C LEU A 2 3.67 11.79 -0.10
N LYS A 3 2.88 10.72 0.00
CA LYS A 3 1.54 10.59 -0.58
C LYS A 3 0.53 10.29 0.54
N THR A 4 -0.70 10.77 0.36
CA THR A 4 -1.81 10.55 1.30
C THR A 4 -2.98 9.89 0.57
N ILE A 5 -3.60 8.90 1.18
CA ILE A 5 -4.78 8.19 0.67
C ILE A 5 -5.72 7.81 1.80
N ASN A 6 -7.00 7.65 1.47
CA ASN A 6 -7.96 6.96 2.33
C ASN A 6 -8.27 5.61 1.69
N VAL A 7 -8.03 4.54 2.43
CA VAL A 7 -8.31 3.16 1.99
C VAL A 7 -9.56 2.68 2.71
N LEU A 8 -10.54 2.19 1.96
CA LEU A 8 -11.71 1.52 2.52
C LEU A 8 -11.37 0.04 2.68
N VAL A 9 -11.48 -0.47 3.91
CA VAL A 9 -11.18 -1.86 4.25
C VAL A 9 -12.45 -2.49 4.80
N ASP A 10 -12.97 -3.49 4.09
CA ASP A 10 -14.09 -4.29 4.57
C ASP A 10 -13.56 -5.38 5.49
N LEU A 11 -13.87 -5.24 6.78
CA LEU A 11 -13.48 -6.19 7.81
C LEU A 11 -14.70 -6.99 8.26
N PRO A 12 -14.59 -8.33 8.34
CA PRO A 12 -15.64 -9.13 8.98
C PRO A 12 -15.92 -8.59 10.38
N ASP A 13 -17.17 -8.55 10.80
CA ASP A 13 -17.63 -8.08 12.12
C ASP A 13 -17.47 -6.58 12.42
N PHE A 14 -16.67 -5.84 11.65
CA PHE A 14 -16.48 -4.38 11.80
C PHE A 14 -17.06 -3.55 10.64
N GLY A 15 -17.41 -4.21 9.53
CA GLY A 15 -17.90 -3.57 8.32
C GLY A 15 -16.80 -2.79 7.59
N ILE A 16 -17.21 -1.78 6.81
CA ILE A 16 -16.30 -0.95 6.03
C ILE A 16 -15.68 0.11 6.94
N VAL A 17 -14.35 0.04 7.10
CA VAL A 17 -13.55 0.99 7.86
C VAL A 17 -12.78 1.90 6.90
N GLU A 18 -12.82 3.21 7.14
CA GLU A 18 -11.98 4.17 6.44
C GLU A 18 -10.64 4.33 7.15
N LEU A 19 -9.54 4.02 6.45
CA LEU A 19 -8.18 4.11 6.95
C LEU A 19 -7.41 5.23 6.24
N PRO A 20 -7.21 6.39 6.90
CA PRO A 20 -6.33 7.42 6.39
C PRO A 20 -4.88 6.93 6.50
N LEU A 21 -4.16 6.96 5.39
CA LEU A 21 -2.80 6.44 5.26
C LEU A 21 -1.89 7.47 4.60
N VAL A 22 -0.70 7.63 5.14
CA VAL A 22 0.41 8.29 4.46
C VAL A 22 1.47 7.25 4.09
N TYR A 23 2.05 7.38 2.91
CA TYR A 23 3.12 6.49 2.47
C TYR A 23 4.18 7.21 1.64
N VAL A 24 5.39 6.63 1.66
CA VAL A 24 6.52 7.03 0.83
C VAL A 24 7.01 5.79 0.10
N MET A 25 7.16 5.89 -1.22
CA MET A 25 7.79 4.86 -2.02
C MET A 25 9.24 5.21 -2.31
N GLU A 26 10.11 4.23 -2.10
CA GLU A 26 11.54 4.26 -2.37
C GLU A 26 11.84 3.05 -3.26
N GLY A 27 12.01 3.31 -4.55
CA GLY A 27 12.41 2.29 -5.53
C GLY A 27 13.92 2.31 -5.72
N ASP A 28 14.53 1.12 -5.82
CA ASP A 28 15.90 0.98 -6.27
C ASP A 28 15.97 0.59 -7.76
N LYS A 29 17.18 0.67 -8.35
CA LYS A 29 17.42 0.24 -9.74
C LYS A 29 17.38 -1.28 -9.92
N THR A 30 17.22 -2.03 -8.83
CA THR A 30 17.30 -3.50 -8.76
C THR A 30 15.93 -4.17 -8.80
N GLY A 31 14.86 -3.42 -9.09
CA GLY A 31 13.51 -3.96 -9.24
C GLY A 31 12.78 -4.19 -7.90
N VAL A 32 13.31 -3.62 -6.81
CA VAL A 32 12.69 -3.64 -5.49
C VAL A 32 12.11 -2.27 -5.18
N CYS A 33 10.84 -2.24 -4.81
CA CYS A 33 10.15 -1.04 -4.34
C CYS A 33 9.76 -1.22 -2.88
N LEU A 34 10.36 -0.42 -2.00
CA LEU A 34 9.99 -0.32 -0.59
C LEU A 34 8.96 0.79 -0.41
N VAL A 35 7.89 0.49 0.32
CA VAL A 35 6.85 1.45 0.66
C VAL A 35 6.70 1.53 2.18
N ASN A 36 7.15 2.65 2.74
CA ASN A 36 7.01 2.96 4.15
C ASN A 36 5.61 3.57 4.37
N CYS A 37 4.78 2.92 5.18
CA CYS A 37 3.39 3.30 5.40
C CYS A 37 3.12 3.69 6.86
N LYS A 38 2.22 4.64 7.06
CA LYS A 38 1.69 5.01 8.38
C LYS A 38 0.19 5.30 8.33
N VAL A 39 -0.56 4.62 9.19
CA VAL A 39 -1.98 4.88 9.45
C VAL A 39 -2.12 6.11 10.35
N MET A 40 -2.98 7.04 9.95
CA MET A 40 -3.16 8.35 10.57
C MET A 40 -4.46 8.42 11.39
N LEU A 41 -4.66 7.45 12.28
CA LEU A 41 -5.74 7.48 13.28
C LEU A 41 -5.25 8.17 14.56
N SER A 42 -6.16 8.88 15.25
CA SER A 42 -5.88 9.37 16.60
C SER A 42 -5.85 8.20 17.59
N ALA A 43 -5.10 8.35 18.68
CA ALA A 43 -4.97 7.28 19.70
C ALA A 43 -6.32 6.85 20.29
N GLU A 44 -7.28 7.79 20.40
CA GLU A 44 -8.63 7.54 20.90
C GLU A 44 -9.50 6.73 19.92
N ASN A 45 -9.14 6.73 18.63
CA ASN A 45 -9.87 6.06 17.55
C ASN A 45 -9.09 4.85 17.00
N GLN A 46 -8.06 4.37 17.72
CA GLN A 46 -7.30 3.22 17.28
C GLN A 46 -8.04 1.92 17.66
N PRO A 47 -8.51 1.13 16.69
CA PRO A 47 -9.22 -0.09 17.00
C PRO A 47 -8.26 -1.15 17.56
N GLU A 48 -8.75 -2.00 18.46
CA GLU A 48 -7.95 -3.03 19.13
C GLU A 48 -7.30 -4.02 18.17
N TRP A 49 -7.90 -4.22 17.00
CA TRP A 49 -7.35 -5.08 15.96
C TRP A 49 -6.15 -4.46 15.23
N LEU A 50 -5.93 -3.14 15.32
CA LEU A 50 -4.82 -2.46 14.65
C LEU A 50 -3.55 -2.53 15.50
N LEU A 51 -2.80 -3.63 15.34
CA LEU A 51 -1.61 -3.93 16.14
C LEU A 51 -0.43 -2.98 15.94
N THR A 52 -0.27 -2.43 14.73
CA THR A 52 0.71 -1.39 14.43
C THR A 52 0.12 -0.37 13.46
N THR A 53 0.50 0.89 13.64
CA THR A 53 0.16 1.98 12.71
C THR A 53 1.25 2.22 11.68
N ALA A 54 2.47 1.75 11.92
CA ALA A 54 3.59 1.88 10.98
C ALA A 54 4.01 0.49 10.50
N PHE A 55 4.16 0.34 9.18
CA PHE A 55 4.55 -0.90 8.55
C PHE A 55 5.18 -0.62 7.18
N ASN A 56 5.96 -1.59 6.70
CA ASN A 56 6.62 -1.51 5.42
C ASN A 56 6.05 -2.56 4.48
N ILE A 57 5.87 -2.19 3.21
CA ILE A 57 5.51 -3.09 2.15
C ILE A 57 6.70 -3.16 1.19
N VAL A 58 7.14 -4.37 0.86
CA VAL A 58 8.14 -4.57 -0.18
C VAL A 58 7.44 -5.20 -1.38
N TYR A 59 7.49 -4.52 -2.53
CA TYR A 59 7.16 -5.11 -3.82
C TYR A 59 8.46 -5.50 -4.52
N THR A 60 8.61 -6.77 -4.86
CA THR A 60 9.65 -7.22 -5.78
C THR A 60 9.02 -7.63 -7.10
N HIS A 61 9.63 -7.22 -8.21
CA HIS A 61 9.23 -7.69 -9.52
C HIS A 61 10.03 -8.96 -9.87
N ALA A 62 9.34 -10.10 -9.96
CA ALA A 62 9.94 -11.30 -10.53
C ALA A 62 9.73 -11.26 -12.05
N GLU A 63 10.80 -10.97 -12.82
CA GLU A 63 10.76 -10.90 -14.29
C GLU A 63 10.20 -12.17 -14.96
N ALA A 64 10.32 -13.32 -14.29
CA ALA A 64 9.89 -14.61 -14.83
C ALA A 64 8.36 -14.79 -14.89
N ASP A 65 7.60 -14.17 -13.98
CA ASP A 65 6.17 -14.49 -13.77
C ASP A 65 5.24 -13.27 -13.77
N ASN A 66 5.75 -12.05 -14.02
CA ASN A 66 4.98 -10.81 -13.85
C ASN A 66 4.26 -10.71 -12.49
N ALA A 67 4.80 -11.37 -11.47
CA ALA A 67 4.21 -11.46 -10.14
C ALA A 67 4.90 -10.48 -9.20
N ASN A 68 4.10 -9.71 -8.45
CA ASN A 68 4.60 -8.88 -7.36
C ASN A 68 4.59 -9.70 -6.07
N ILE A 69 5.75 -9.93 -5.47
CA ILE A 69 5.81 -10.50 -4.11
C ILE A 69 5.61 -9.35 -3.14
N VAL A 70 4.65 -9.50 -2.22
CA VAL A 70 4.35 -8.54 -1.17
C VAL A 70 4.83 -9.10 0.16
N SER A 71 5.82 -8.45 0.77
CA SER A 71 6.22 -8.75 2.15
C SER A 71 5.83 -7.59 3.05
N VAL A 72 5.18 -7.92 4.18
CA VAL A 72 4.78 -6.95 5.20
C VAL A 72 5.44 -7.31 6.51
N SER A 73 6.22 -6.40 7.09
CA SER A 73 6.86 -6.59 8.39
C SER A 73 6.15 -5.80 9.48
N THR A 74 5.78 -6.50 10.56
CA THR A 74 5.21 -5.91 11.79
C THR A 74 6.17 -6.16 12.96
N GLY A 75 6.33 -5.17 13.85
CA GLY A 75 7.25 -5.28 14.99
C GLY A 75 6.80 -6.25 16.10
N ASN A 76 5.53 -6.66 16.10
CA ASN A 76 4.95 -7.60 17.06
C ASN A 76 4.64 -8.94 16.38
N GLY A 77 5.12 -10.05 16.96
CA GLY A 77 4.86 -11.41 16.51
C GLY A 77 3.45 -11.95 16.82
N THR A 78 2.47 -11.08 17.05
CA THR A 78 1.07 -11.43 17.27
C THR A 78 0.30 -11.35 15.95
N THR A 79 -0.44 -12.41 15.61
CA THR A 79 -1.23 -12.52 14.37
C THR A 79 -2.69 -12.17 14.67
N ASN A 80 -3.07 -10.90 14.49
CA ASN A 80 -4.48 -10.51 14.45
C ASN A 80 -4.98 -10.60 13.00
N ARG A 81 -5.98 -11.44 12.74
CA ARG A 81 -6.51 -11.67 11.39
C ARG A 81 -7.01 -10.39 10.71
N TYR A 82 -7.66 -9.49 11.42
CA TYR A 82 -8.15 -8.23 10.83
C TYR A 82 -6.99 -7.28 10.49
N HIS A 83 -5.93 -7.29 11.30
CA HIS A 83 -4.70 -6.58 10.97
C HIS A 83 -4.10 -7.10 9.66
N GLU A 84 -3.99 -8.41 9.50
CA GLU A 84 -3.47 -9.04 8.28
C GLU A 84 -4.34 -8.74 7.05
N ILE A 85 -5.67 -8.79 7.19
CA ILE A 85 -6.61 -8.41 6.13
C ILE A 85 -6.39 -6.94 5.72
N MET A 86 -6.27 -6.04 6.69
CA MET A 86 -5.99 -4.63 6.44
C MET A 86 -4.67 -4.45 5.66
N LEU A 87 -3.59 -5.09 6.08
CA LEU A 87 -2.29 -5.02 5.41
C LEU A 87 -2.37 -5.52 3.96
N SER A 88 -3.10 -6.62 3.72
CA SER A 88 -3.33 -7.18 2.39
C SER A 88 -4.11 -6.23 1.47
N ILE A 89 -5.19 -5.62 1.98
CA ILE A 89 -6.00 -4.67 1.22
C ILE A 89 -5.22 -3.39 0.93
N VAL A 90 -4.55 -2.82 1.93
CA VAL A 90 -3.75 -1.59 1.76
C VAL A 90 -2.64 -1.80 0.74
N SER A 91 -1.91 -2.91 0.81
CA SER A 91 -0.85 -3.21 -0.17
C SER A 91 -1.39 -3.38 -1.58
N SER A 92 -2.52 -4.05 -1.77
CA SER A 92 -3.15 -4.19 -3.09
C SER A 92 -3.64 -2.83 -3.63
N TYR A 93 -4.23 -2.01 -2.76
CA TYR A 93 -4.73 -0.69 -3.12
C TYR A 93 -3.62 0.25 -3.58
N ILE A 94 -2.52 0.33 -2.82
CA ILE A 94 -1.35 1.15 -3.19
C ILE A 94 -0.82 0.70 -4.55
N LYS A 95 -0.63 -0.61 -4.74
CA LYS A 95 -0.10 -1.14 -6.00
C LYS A 95 -0.98 -0.75 -7.20
N LEU A 96 -2.29 -0.98 -7.10
CA LEU A 96 -3.26 -0.60 -8.13
C LEU A 96 -3.27 0.91 -8.41
N LYS A 97 -3.15 1.73 -7.36
CA LYS A 97 -3.13 3.18 -7.51
C LYS A 97 -1.91 3.64 -8.29
N GLU A 98 -0.74 3.09 -7.98
CA GLU A 98 0.53 3.48 -8.60
C GLU A 98 0.67 2.96 -10.03
N ASP A 99 0.27 1.70 -10.28
CA ASP A 99 0.28 1.14 -11.64
C ASP A 99 -0.64 1.93 -12.59
N ARG A 100 -1.76 2.48 -12.08
CA ARG A 100 -2.64 3.40 -12.84
C ARG A 100 -1.99 4.75 -13.11
N ILE A 101 -1.24 5.30 -12.15
CA ILE A 101 -0.53 6.57 -12.33
C ILE A 101 0.56 6.41 -13.39
N ASP A 102 1.34 5.34 -13.33
CA ASP A 102 2.40 5.06 -14.30
C ASP A 102 1.83 4.83 -15.71
N SER A 103 0.71 4.09 -15.80
CA SER A 103 -0.01 3.91 -17.07
C SER A 103 -0.48 5.25 -17.66
N ASN A 104 -1.08 6.11 -16.83
CA ASN A 104 -1.57 7.42 -17.28
C ASN A 104 -0.44 8.37 -17.68
N GLN A 105 0.73 8.34 -17.03
CA GLN A 105 1.89 9.14 -17.44
C GLN A 105 2.48 8.68 -18.78
N SER A 106 2.47 7.37 -19.07
CA SER A 106 2.91 6.81 -20.35
C SER A 106 1.99 7.22 -21.52
N LEU A 107 0.70 7.39 -21.25
CA LEU A 107 -0.28 7.87 -22.24
C LEU A 107 -0.15 9.37 -22.55
N THR A 108 0.27 10.21 -21.60
CA THR A 108 0.42 11.66 -21.85
C THR A 108 1.66 12.00 -22.66
N THR A 109 2.74 11.22 -22.59
CA THR A 109 3.98 11.47 -23.36
C THR A 109 3.85 11.15 -24.85
N THR A 110 2.86 10.36 -25.25
CA THR A 110 2.65 9.98 -26.67
C THR A 110 1.80 10.98 -27.46
N SER A 111 1.18 11.99 -26.83
CA SER A 111 0.37 13.02 -27.52
C SER A 111 1.12 14.30 -27.90
N SER A 112 2.45 14.35 -27.82
CA SER A 112 3.24 15.56 -28.17
C SER A 112 4.04 15.45 -29.48
N VAL A 113 3.75 14.46 -30.32
CA VAL A 113 4.32 14.38 -31.68
C VAL A 113 3.19 14.24 -32.70
N VAL A 114 2.48 15.34 -32.99
CA VAL A 114 1.90 15.56 -34.32
C VAL A 114 1.89 17.07 -34.61
N GLU A 115 2.75 17.43 -35.58
CA GLU A 115 2.84 18.64 -36.43
C GLU A 115 3.08 20.03 -35.81
#